data_AF-A0A6N9YQ90-F1
#
_entry.id   AF-A0A6N9YQ90-F1
#
_cell.length_a   1.000
_cell.length_b   1.000
_cell.length_c   1.000
_cell.angle_alpha   90.00
_cell.angle_beta   90.00
_cell.angle_gamma   90.00
#
_symmetry.space_group_name_H-M   'P 1'
#
loop_
_entity.id
_entity.type
_entity.pdbx_description
1 polymer ?
#
loop_
_entity_poly.entity_id
_entity_poly.type
_entity_poly.pdbx_seq_one_letter_code
_entity_poly.pdbx_strand_id
1 'polypeptide(L)'
;MGRQRTQGSKSSTRSGDELVDLASSPRRRHIFDGEVRSNGSYGGGHRPGTGFPNKSEFPADCSDDRIMHEISDIATDPSLAWRAGNRPGDIFVSGTRDGIDTEVLIRNNQVCTGYPTNVVRNAP
;
A
#
# COMPACT_ATOMS: atom_id res chain seq x y z
N MET A 1 22.85 -8.41 -50.70
CA MET A 1 21.38 -8.34 -50.53
C MET A 1 21.09 -8.48 -49.04
N GLY A 2 20.39 -7.65 -48.28
CA GLY A 2 19.37 -6.65 -48.58
C GLY A 2 18.13 -6.91 -47.70
N ARG A 3 18.12 -6.34 -46.47
CA ARG A 3 16.98 -5.75 -45.73
C ARG A 3 15.66 -6.53 -45.46
N GLN A 4 15.29 -6.48 -44.16
CA GLN A 4 13.97 -6.12 -43.55
C GLN A 4 12.96 -7.20 -43.09
N ARG A 5 12.77 -7.21 -41.76
CA ARG A 5 11.53 -7.14 -40.93
C ARG A 5 10.19 -7.55 -41.56
N THR A 6 9.44 -8.40 -40.85
CA THR A 6 8.00 -8.19 -40.61
C THR A 6 7.62 -8.61 -39.19
N GLN A 7 6.84 -7.76 -38.53
CA GLN A 7 6.18 -8.02 -37.26
C GLN A 7 4.93 -8.87 -37.48
N GLY A 8 4.53 -9.63 -36.45
CA GLY A 8 3.24 -10.30 -36.37
C GLY A 8 2.74 -10.32 -34.93
N SER A 9 2.20 -9.18 -34.49
CA SER A 9 1.47 -9.00 -33.25
C SER A 9 0.28 -9.98 -33.15
N LYS A 10 0.12 -10.65 -32.02
CA LYS A 10 -1.20 -11.11 -31.55
C LYS A 10 -1.44 -10.54 -30.16
N SER A 11 -2.44 -9.67 -30.13
CA SER A 11 -2.89 -8.89 -28.99
C SER A 11 -3.82 -9.70 -28.09
N SER A 12 -3.71 -9.41 -26.80
CA SER A 12 -4.81 -9.29 -25.82
C SER A 12 -5.44 -10.56 -25.22
N THR A 13 -4.89 -10.94 -24.06
CA THR A 13 -5.66 -11.14 -22.82
C THR A 13 -4.77 -10.72 -21.65
N ARG A 14 -4.85 -9.45 -21.19
CA ARG A 14 -4.28 -9.05 -19.88
C ARG A 14 -5.34 -9.34 -18.82
N SER A 15 -5.40 -10.59 -18.38
CA SER A 15 -6.23 -11.00 -17.25
C SER A 15 -5.32 -11.06 -16.02
N GLY A 16 -5.50 -10.16 -15.05
CA GLY A 16 -5.04 -10.36 -13.65
C GLY A 16 -3.53 -10.48 -13.35
N ASP A 17 -2.63 -10.47 -14.32
CA ASP A 17 -1.18 -10.47 -14.14
C ASP A 17 -0.70 -9.02 -13.87
N GLU A 18 -0.21 -8.57 -12.71
CA GLU A 18 0.39 -9.23 -11.53
C GLU A 18 0.22 -8.22 -10.37
N LEU A 19 -0.67 -8.47 -9.40
CA LEU A 19 -0.79 -7.59 -8.23
C LEU A 19 0.51 -7.67 -7.42
N VAL A 20 1.29 -6.59 -7.46
CA VAL A 20 2.59 -6.50 -6.78
C VAL A 20 2.42 -6.22 -5.29
N ASP A 21 3.14 -6.96 -4.44
CA ASP A 21 3.29 -6.65 -3.03
C ASP A 21 4.78 -6.49 -2.69
N LEU A 22 5.21 -5.25 -2.42
CA LEU A 22 6.60 -4.92 -2.04
C LEU A 22 6.87 -5.06 -0.53
N ALA A 23 5.85 -5.31 0.28
CA ALA A 23 6.03 -5.49 1.72
C ALA A 23 6.55 -6.90 2.01
N SER A 24 7.39 -7.04 3.04
CA SER A 24 7.71 -8.36 3.54
C SER A 24 6.50 -8.98 4.24
N SER A 25 6.43 -10.31 4.35
CA SER A 25 5.31 -10.98 5.02
C SER A 25 5.04 -10.46 6.45
N PRO A 26 6.05 -10.19 7.30
CA PRO A 26 5.82 -9.52 8.59
C PRO A 26 5.19 -8.12 8.47
N ARG A 27 5.55 -7.34 7.44
CA ARG A 27 4.99 -6.01 7.21
C ARG A 27 3.57 -6.07 6.67
N ARG A 28 3.28 -7.00 5.77
CA ARG A 28 1.91 -7.27 5.32
C ARG A 28 1.00 -7.62 6.51
N ARG A 29 1.48 -8.51 7.39
CA ARG A 29 0.76 -8.90 8.62
C ARG A 29 0.56 -7.71 9.55
N HIS A 30 1.58 -6.88 9.75
CA HIS A 30 1.48 -5.62 10.48
C HIS A 30 0.42 -4.70 9.89
N ILE A 31 0.45 -4.45 8.57
CA ILE A 31 -0.48 -3.56 7.89
C ILE A 31 -1.92 -4.03 8.11
N PHE A 32 -2.20 -5.31 7.92
CA PHE A 32 -3.58 -5.81 7.97
C PHE A 32 -4.08 -6.18 9.35
N ASP A 33 -3.34 -7.02 10.07
CA ASP A 33 -3.77 -7.59 11.35
C ASP A 33 -3.36 -6.69 12.51
N GLY A 34 -2.25 -5.97 12.33
CA GLY A 34 -1.64 -5.14 13.35
C GLY A 34 -1.16 -5.92 14.58
N GLU A 35 -0.85 -5.17 15.64
CA GLU A 35 -0.44 -5.74 16.92
C GLU A 35 -0.81 -4.84 18.11
N VAL A 36 -1.10 -5.47 19.24
CA VAL A 36 -1.18 -4.80 20.54
C VAL A 36 0.24 -4.69 21.11
N ARG A 37 0.64 -3.47 21.50
CA ARG A 37 1.94 -3.21 22.10
C ARG A 37 1.86 -3.32 23.62
N SER A 38 3.02 -3.46 24.27
CA SER A 38 3.14 -3.61 25.73
C SER A 38 2.54 -2.44 26.53
N ASN A 39 2.44 -1.25 25.93
CA ASN A 39 1.83 -0.07 26.53
C ASN A 39 0.31 0.06 26.26
N GLY A 40 -0.33 -0.99 25.73
CA GLY A 40 -1.75 -0.99 25.37
C GLY A 40 -2.10 -0.24 24.08
N SER A 41 -1.11 0.31 23.36
CA SER A 41 -1.34 0.97 22.06
C SER A 41 -1.36 -0.02 20.91
N TYR A 42 -1.95 0.40 19.78
CA TYR A 42 -2.08 -0.44 18.58
C TYR A 42 -1.12 -0.05 17.46
N GLY A 43 -0.55 -1.05 16.79
CA GLY A 43 0.23 -0.94 15.57
C GLY A 43 -0.50 -1.50 14.38
N GLY A 44 -0.35 -0.85 13.21
CA GLY A 44 -1.00 -1.30 11.98
C GLY A 44 -2.51 -1.50 12.13
N GLY A 45 -3.02 -2.59 11.55
CA GLY A 45 -4.40 -3.01 11.70
C GLY A 45 -5.37 -2.22 10.81
N HIS A 46 -5.13 -2.23 9.51
CA HIS A 46 -5.85 -1.44 8.51
C HIS A 46 -6.75 -2.30 7.60
N ARG A 47 -6.82 -3.62 7.82
CA ARG A 47 -7.84 -4.44 7.15
C ARG A 47 -9.23 -4.04 7.65
N PRO A 48 -10.26 -4.03 6.79
CA PRO A 48 -11.64 -3.90 7.21
C PRO A 48 -12.00 -4.88 8.34
N GLY A 49 -12.59 -4.35 9.41
CA GLY A 49 -13.08 -5.11 10.56
C GLY A 49 -12.06 -5.33 11.68
N THR A 50 -10.84 -4.78 11.62
CA THR A 50 -9.84 -4.95 12.69
C THR A 50 -10.25 -4.25 13.99
N GLY A 51 -10.94 -3.11 13.91
CA GLY A 51 -11.57 -2.40 15.02
C GLY A 51 -10.61 -1.70 15.98
N PHE A 52 -9.33 -1.52 15.64
CA PHE A 52 -8.40 -0.88 16.57
C PHE A 52 -8.74 0.61 16.78
N PRO A 53 -8.92 1.05 18.04
CA PRO A 53 -9.29 2.42 18.35
C PRO A 53 -8.39 3.48 17.72
N ASN A 54 -9.00 4.55 17.23
CA ASN A 54 -8.33 5.70 16.59
C ASN A 54 -7.54 5.36 15.31
N LYS A 55 -7.65 4.16 14.76
CA LYS A 55 -7.08 3.76 13.46
C LYS A 55 -8.10 3.92 12.35
N SER A 56 -7.61 4.02 11.12
CA SER A 56 -8.42 3.95 9.90
C SER A 56 -8.25 2.58 9.25
N GLU A 57 -9.26 2.12 8.53
CA GLU A 57 -9.27 0.85 7.83
C GLU A 57 -9.61 1.07 6.36
N PHE A 58 -9.05 0.24 5.48
CA PHE A 58 -9.43 0.25 4.08
C PHE A 58 -10.92 -0.13 3.93
N PRO A 59 -11.60 0.36 2.89
CA PRO A 59 -12.97 -0.02 2.59
C PRO A 59 -13.16 -1.53 2.44
N ALA A 60 -14.30 -2.05 2.89
CA ALA A 60 -14.60 -3.49 2.94
C ALA A 60 -14.68 -4.18 1.57
N ASP A 61 -14.85 -3.40 0.49
CA ASP A 61 -14.84 -3.88 -0.90
C ASP A 61 -13.43 -4.01 -1.49
N CYS A 62 -12.39 -3.53 -0.78
CA CYS A 62 -11.00 -3.72 -1.19
C CYS A 62 -10.45 -5.06 -0.67
N SER A 63 -10.03 -5.93 -1.59
CA SER A 63 -9.28 -7.16 -1.25
C SER A 63 -7.87 -6.81 -0.74
N ASP A 64 -7.32 -7.63 0.15
CA ASP A 64 -5.94 -7.49 0.64
C ASP A 64 -4.90 -7.33 -0.49
N ASP A 65 -4.99 -8.10 -1.57
CA ASP A 65 -4.01 -8.03 -2.67
C ASP A 65 -4.07 -6.71 -3.43
N ARG A 66 -5.29 -6.19 -3.64
CA ARG A 66 -5.50 -4.85 -4.21
C ARG A 66 -4.91 -3.77 -3.30
N ILE A 67 -5.16 -3.85 -1.99
CA ILE A 67 -4.61 -2.89 -1.02
C ILE A 67 -3.08 -2.87 -1.07
N MET A 68 -2.44 -4.05 -1.06
CA MET A 68 -0.98 -4.11 -1.12
C MET A 68 -0.42 -3.65 -2.46
N HIS A 69 -1.15 -3.88 -3.55
CA HIS A 69 -0.79 -3.35 -4.85
C HIS A 69 -0.82 -1.82 -4.90
N GLU A 70 -1.89 -1.22 -4.41
CA GLU A 70 -2.02 0.25 -4.35
C GLU A 70 -0.95 0.87 -3.43
N ILE A 71 -0.69 0.26 -2.27
CA ILE A 71 0.40 0.68 -1.38
C ILE A 71 1.75 0.59 -2.09
N SER A 72 2.01 -0.49 -2.83
CA SER A 72 3.26 -0.70 -3.56
C SER A 72 3.44 0.29 -4.71
N ASP A 73 2.36 0.57 -5.43
CA ASP A 73 2.33 1.54 -6.52
C ASP A 73 2.63 2.95 -5.98
N ILE A 74 1.92 3.38 -4.91
CA ILE A 74 2.19 4.66 -4.24
C ILE A 74 3.63 4.73 -3.71
N ALA A 75 4.15 3.63 -3.15
CA ALA A 75 5.50 3.56 -2.62
C ALA A 75 6.60 3.66 -3.69
N THR A 76 6.27 3.51 -4.96
CA THR A 76 7.22 3.51 -6.08
C THR A 76 6.96 4.59 -7.12
N ASP A 77 5.90 5.36 -6.97
CA ASP A 77 5.52 6.43 -7.89
C ASP A 77 6.42 7.68 -7.70
N PRO A 78 7.29 8.00 -8.67
CA PRO A 78 8.20 9.14 -8.58
C PRO A 78 7.50 10.48 -8.81
N SER A 79 6.23 10.48 -9.26
CA SER A 79 5.47 11.70 -9.51
C SER A 79 4.77 12.24 -8.26
N LEU A 80 4.63 11.41 -7.22
CA LEU A 80 4.00 11.80 -5.96
C LEU A 80 4.92 12.69 -5.12
N ALA A 81 4.35 13.32 -4.09
CA ALA A 81 5.11 14.11 -3.14
C ALA A 81 5.70 13.20 -2.04
N TRP A 82 7.03 13.18 -1.96
CA TRP A 82 7.79 12.44 -0.95
C TRP A 82 8.21 13.41 0.16
N ARG A 83 7.89 13.08 1.42
CA ARG A 83 8.18 13.92 2.59
C ARG A 83 8.96 13.16 3.65
N ALA A 84 9.86 13.84 4.35
CA ALA A 84 10.53 13.27 5.50
C ALA A 84 9.51 12.93 6.61
N GLY A 85 9.73 11.82 7.30
CA GLY A 85 8.97 11.42 8.47
C GLY A 85 9.57 11.93 9.78
N ASN A 86 8.97 11.51 10.91
CA ASN A 86 9.34 11.98 12.24
C ASN A 86 10.65 11.38 12.76
N ARG A 87 11.16 10.30 12.15
CA ARG A 87 12.42 9.66 12.52
C ARG A 87 13.42 9.74 11.36
N PRO A 88 14.72 9.85 11.64
CA PRO A 88 15.74 9.78 10.58
C PRO A 88 15.57 8.51 9.73
N GLY A 89 15.52 8.70 8.40
CA GLY A 89 15.32 7.61 7.44
C GLY A 89 13.86 7.20 7.20
N ASP A 90 12.89 7.81 7.91
CA ASP A 90 11.47 7.69 7.57
C ASP A 90 11.13 8.58 6.38
N ILE A 91 10.40 8.01 5.44
CA ILE A 91 9.87 8.71 4.29
C ILE A 91 8.38 8.39 4.22
N PHE A 92 7.56 9.43 4.14
CA PHE A 92 6.15 9.28 3.80
C PHE A 92 5.93 9.67 2.34
N VAL A 93 5.04 8.93 1.68
CA VAL A 93 4.49 9.27 0.38
C VAL A 93 2.98 9.11 0.46
N SER A 94 2.26 10.06 -0.12
CA SER A 94 0.80 10.07 -0.14
C SER A 94 0.33 10.01 -1.57
N GLY A 95 -0.67 9.18 -1.84
CA GLY A 95 -1.29 9.07 -3.15
C GLY A 95 -2.73 8.62 -3.06
N THR A 96 -3.48 8.85 -4.13
CA THR A 96 -4.88 8.44 -4.23
C THR A 96 -5.00 7.34 -5.26
N ARG A 97 -5.68 6.24 -4.92
CA ARG A 97 -6.07 5.17 -5.86
C ARG A 97 -7.55 4.86 -5.62
N ASP A 98 -8.32 4.84 -6.69
CA ASP A 98 -9.77 4.60 -6.66
C ASP A 98 -10.56 5.43 -5.63
N GLY A 99 -10.13 6.69 -5.43
CA GLY A 99 -10.75 7.62 -4.50
C GLY A 99 -10.33 7.48 -3.03
N ILE A 100 -9.43 6.55 -2.71
CA ILE A 100 -8.89 6.37 -1.36
C ILE A 100 -7.52 7.02 -1.27
N ASP A 101 -7.42 8.03 -0.41
CA ASP A 101 -6.16 8.68 -0.09
C ASP A 101 -5.40 7.76 0.88
N THR A 102 -4.20 7.36 0.49
CA THR A 102 -3.37 6.44 1.27
C THR A 102 -2.04 7.09 1.58
N GLU A 103 -1.63 7.01 2.85
CA GLU A 103 -0.31 7.42 3.30
C GLU A 103 0.54 6.18 3.59
N VAL A 104 1.71 6.12 2.95
CA VAL A 104 2.65 5.01 3.05
C VAL A 104 3.93 5.47 3.73
N LEU A 105 4.36 4.71 4.73
CA LEU A 105 5.65 4.90 5.40
C LEU A 105 6.68 3.91 4.82
N ILE A 106 7.77 4.45 4.31
CA ILE A 106 8.95 3.72 3.87
C ILE A 106 10.09 3.97 4.86
N ARG A 107 10.78 2.91 5.27
CA ARG A 107 12.01 2.97 6.08
C ARG A 107 12.95 1.89 5.61
N ASN A 108 14.24 2.19 5.49
CA ASN A 108 15.27 1.25 5.01
C ASN A 108 14.86 0.59 3.68
N ASN A 109 14.36 1.37 2.71
CA ASN A 109 13.85 0.89 1.42
C ASN A 109 12.73 -0.16 1.50
N GLN A 110 12.01 -0.22 2.61
CA GLN A 110 10.92 -1.16 2.82
C GLN A 110 9.62 -0.44 3.18
N VAL A 111 8.51 -0.88 2.58
CA VAL A 111 7.16 -0.52 3.03
C VAL A 111 6.96 -1.00 4.48
N CYS A 112 6.80 -0.05 5.40
CA CYS A 112 6.63 -0.33 6.82
C CYS A 112 5.18 -0.34 7.26
N THR A 113 4.37 0.57 6.72
CA THR A 113 2.91 0.58 6.85
C THR A 113 2.28 1.36 5.70
N GLY A 114 1.00 1.14 5.42
CA GLY A 114 0.16 1.97 4.56
C GLY A 114 -1.25 2.01 5.14
N TYR A 115 -1.87 3.19 5.17
CA TYR A 115 -3.21 3.35 5.73
C TYR A 115 -4.01 4.44 5.01
N PRO A 116 -5.34 4.30 4.93
CA PRO A 116 -6.19 5.30 4.32
C PRO A 116 -6.33 6.52 5.25
N THR A 117 -6.40 7.71 4.66
CA THR A 117 -6.41 8.99 5.40
C THR A 117 -7.71 9.77 5.20
N ASN A 118 -8.51 9.45 4.18
CA ASN A 118 -9.79 10.09 3.88
C ASN A 118 -11.01 9.23 4.26
N VAL A 119 -10.84 8.29 5.19
CA VAL A 119 -11.91 7.45 5.74
C VAL A 119 -12.11 7.71 7.22
N VAL A 120 -13.30 7.37 7.72
CA VAL A 120 -13.63 7.49 9.16
C VAL A 120 -12.70 6.58 9.97
N ARG A 121 -12.20 7.10 11.09
CA ARG A 121 -11.43 6.33 12.06
C ARG A 121 -12.35 5.60 13.02
N ASN A 122 -11.90 4.44 13.49
CA ASN A 122 -12.52 3.68 14.56
C ASN A 122 -12.65 4.53 15.83
N ALA A 123 -13.73 4.30 16.57
CA ALA A 123 -14.03 4.99 17.81
C ALA A 123 -12.87 4.84 18.83
N PRO A 124 -12.67 5.82 19.73
CA PRO A 124 -11.64 5.77 20.77
C PRO A 124 -11.78 4.63 21.76
#